data_AF-A0A2D7VXE3-F1
#
_entry.id   AF-A0A2D7VXE3-F1
#
_cell.length_a   1.000
_cell.length_b   1.000
_cell.length_c   1.000
_cell.angle_alpha   90.00
_cell.angle_beta   90.00
_cell.angle_gamma   90.00
#
_symmetry.space_group_name_H-M   'P 1'
#
loop_
_entity.id
_entity.type
_entity.pdbx_description
1 polymer ?
#
loop_
_entity_poly.entity_id
_entity_poly.type
_entity_poly.pdbx_seq_one_letter_code
_entity_poly.pdbx_strand_id
1 'polypeptide(L)'
;MSQPFAISCRGGLNTNLNEFEMLRQPGFATRLRNFEVDPDGGYRRINGFTAFGGSSAARPETSEKILGCFVYGDGVIVCVGTNIYFSQDGTSWLQINRSSVSASGDNHTAFTGRSVLTRTGQGQCSFALFEGATFDYGEVIIADGANKLYSFRMEGTGALTARTFFVFEITVDGSNAVKYVTIHDHHLIAAGVENNLNTVYYSVYNDPDNFTGSGAGSVVISDQVQGIRGFRTDLIVFAKNSIHKLININDSSNIRIDPITENVGCSSGYSIQEIGGDLVFLSPDGIRTIAGTERIGDVELSSVSRQIQKVLTDITSSINTFTITSCVLRSKSQYRLFYTDAALASTVSKGIIGTLTQNGFEWSETLGIQALGLVTGFNNNGLEKAYHGDKDGYIYNHDTGNTFAPAGVSSNIEAIYQTPNLDFGDVGTRKTVKYVRISFSPEGQTQPTLRMRFDFDDPNIIQPPDYPLSSIPLPAIFGNVAFGSAVFGATNDPMVRQTVEGSGNNISFRIRSDGSDAPYSINGLYIDYML
;
A
#
# COMPACT_ATOMS: atom_id res chain seq x y z
N MET A 1 -26.96 -6.48 -40.59
CA MET A 1 -26.71 -7.67 -39.73
C MET A 1 -26.00 -7.16 -38.48
N SER A 2 -26.33 -7.64 -37.27
CA SER A 2 -25.55 -7.22 -36.09
C SER A 2 -24.21 -7.94 -36.03
N GLN A 3 -23.21 -7.27 -35.49
CA GLN A 3 -21.84 -7.77 -35.33
C GLN A 3 -21.50 -7.83 -33.84
N PRO A 4 -20.83 -8.92 -33.40
CA PRO A 4 -20.37 -9.05 -32.02
C PRO A 4 -18.97 -8.46 -31.84
N PHE A 5 -18.73 -7.85 -30.68
CA PHE A 5 -17.38 -7.48 -30.21
C PHE A 5 -17.24 -7.83 -28.73
N ALA A 6 -16.19 -8.56 -28.37
CA ALA A 6 -15.95 -9.00 -27.00
C ALA A 6 -14.62 -8.48 -26.49
N ILE A 7 -14.61 -8.02 -25.24
CA ILE A 7 -13.42 -7.57 -24.53
C ILE A 7 -13.33 -8.28 -23.19
N SER A 8 -12.11 -8.67 -22.83
CA SER A 8 -11.77 -9.14 -21.48
C SER A 8 -11.10 -7.99 -20.73
N CYS A 9 -11.52 -7.76 -19.49
CA CYS A 9 -10.96 -6.75 -18.61
C CYS A 9 -9.61 -7.24 -18.09
N ARG A 10 -8.51 -6.69 -18.62
CA ARG A 10 -7.12 -7.07 -18.26
C ARG A 10 -6.15 -5.98 -18.68
N GLY A 11 -4.97 -5.94 -18.05
CA GLY A 11 -3.91 -5.00 -18.35
C GLY A 11 -3.89 -3.76 -17.45
N GLY A 12 -4.92 -3.56 -16.62
CA GLY A 12 -5.01 -2.47 -15.66
C GLY A 12 -5.18 -1.08 -16.30
N LEU A 13 -4.86 -0.06 -15.51
CA LEU A 13 -4.87 1.36 -15.88
C LEU A 13 -3.69 1.68 -16.81
N ASN A 14 -3.98 2.35 -17.91
CA ASN A 14 -2.96 2.91 -18.78
C ASN A 14 -3.24 4.39 -19.06
N THR A 15 -2.38 5.26 -18.55
CA THR A 15 -2.42 6.71 -18.74
C THR A 15 -1.36 7.23 -19.69
N ASN A 16 -0.52 6.34 -20.22
CA ASN A 16 0.64 6.70 -21.03
C ASN A 16 0.39 6.51 -22.54
N LEU A 17 -0.40 5.50 -22.92
CA LEU A 17 -0.75 5.29 -24.32
C LEU A 17 -1.81 6.30 -24.79
N ASN A 18 -1.72 6.70 -26.06
CA ASN A 18 -2.80 7.43 -26.71
C ASN A 18 -3.96 6.48 -27.03
N GLU A 19 -5.15 7.04 -27.30
CA GLU A 19 -6.36 6.25 -27.50
C GLU A 19 -6.27 5.28 -28.69
N PHE A 20 -5.57 5.64 -29.77
CA PHE A 20 -5.39 4.77 -30.93
C PHE A 20 -4.51 3.56 -30.64
N GLU A 21 -3.43 3.71 -29.88
CA GLU A 21 -2.63 2.57 -29.44
C GLU A 21 -3.41 1.69 -28.46
N MET A 22 -4.26 2.29 -27.61
CA MET A 22 -5.13 1.52 -26.70
C MET A 22 -6.16 0.66 -27.44
N LEU A 23 -6.59 1.04 -28.65
CA LEU A 23 -7.50 0.22 -29.46
C LEU A 23 -6.94 -1.16 -29.82
N ARG A 24 -5.61 -1.30 -29.90
CA ARG A 24 -4.95 -2.60 -30.11
C ARG A 24 -5.06 -3.52 -28.89
N GLN A 25 -5.29 -2.95 -27.71
CA GLN A 25 -5.36 -3.65 -26.43
C GLN A 25 -6.61 -3.18 -25.65
N PRO A 26 -7.82 -3.51 -26.14
CA PRO A 26 -9.08 -2.91 -25.66
C PRO A 26 -9.46 -3.32 -24.23
N GLY A 27 -8.70 -4.23 -23.61
CA GLY A 27 -8.87 -4.63 -22.20
C GLY A 27 -8.36 -3.60 -21.19
N PHE A 28 -7.46 -2.70 -21.60
CA PHE A 28 -6.93 -1.65 -20.71
C PHE A 28 -8.04 -0.72 -20.25
N ALA A 29 -7.83 -0.14 -19.07
CA ALA A 29 -8.68 0.92 -18.54
C ALA A 29 -8.05 2.30 -18.82
N THR A 30 -8.88 3.26 -19.25
CA THR A 30 -8.51 4.69 -19.25
C THR A 30 -8.74 5.33 -17.89
N ARG A 31 -9.62 4.74 -17.08
CA ARG A 31 -9.83 5.04 -15.66
C ARG A 31 -10.11 3.76 -14.89
N LEU A 32 -9.37 3.53 -13.82
CA LEU A 32 -9.53 2.39 -12.94
C LEU A 32 -9.34 2.86 -11.50
N ARG A 33 -10.42 3.37 -10.90
CA ARG A 33 -10.44 3.99 -9.57
C ARG A 33 -11.20 3.11 -8.59
N ASN A 34 -10.59 2.85 -7.43
CA ASN A 34 -11.15 2.00 -6.37
C ASN A 34 -11.58 0.62 -6.90
N PHE A 35 -10.89 0.17 -7.94
CA PHE A 35 -10.85 -1.19 -8.44
C PHE A 35 -9.41 -1.66 -8.32
N GLU A 36 -9.21 -2.91 -7.94
CA GLU A 36 -7.95 -3.62 -8.02
C GLU A 36 -7.99 -4.60 -9.20
N VAL A 37 -6.82 -4.88 -9.76
CA VAL A 37 -6.69 -5.90 -10.79
C VAL A 37 -6.70 -7.27 -10.12
N ASP A 38 -7.50 -8.19 -10.66
CA ASP A 38 -7.46 -9.59 -10.25
C ASP A 38 -6.32 -10.31 -11.00
N PRO A 39 -5.40 -11.03 -10.33
CA PRO A 39 -4.35 -11.80 -10.99
C PRO A 39 -4.87 -12.79 -12.04
N ASP A 40 -6.08 -13.31 -11.87
CA ASP A 40 -6.72 -14.26 -12.80
C ASP A 40 -7.55 -13.58 -13.90
N GLY A 41 -7.60 -12.24 -13.88
CA GLY A 41 -8.29 -11.41 -14.86
C GLY A 41 -9.58 -10.79 -14.33
N GLY A 42 -9.87 -9.59 -14.81
CA GLY A 42 -10.98 -8.77 -14.34
C GLY A 42 -10.55 -7.64 -13.40
N TYR A 43 -11.50 -6.77 -13.12
CA TYR A 43 -11.32 -5.64 -12.21
C TYR A 43 -12.28 -5.79 -11.02
N ARG A 44 -11.73 -6.03 -9.83
CA ARG A 44 -12.46 -6.24 -8.58
C ARG A 44 -12.59 -4.92 -7.82
N ARG A 45 -13.78 -4.53 -7.36
CA ARG A 45 -13.92 -3.36 -6.49
C ARG A 45 -13.13 -3.59 -5.20
N ILE A 46 -12.36 -2.60 -4.76
CA ILE A 46 -11.55 -2.74 -3.52
C ILE A 46 -12.45 -2.90 -2.29
N ASN A 47 -11.88 -3.50 -1.25
CA ASN A 47 -12.48 -3.43 0.08
C ASN A 47 -12.32 -2.01 0.66
N GLY A 48 -13.19 -1.68 1.60
CA GLY A 48 -13.13 -0.45 2.37
C GLY A 48 -12.14 -0.51 3.54
N PHE A 49 -12.45 0.25 4.57
CA PHE A 49 -11.76 0.18 5.84
C PHE A 49 -12.71 0.48 7.01
N THR A 50 -12.39 -0.06 8.18
CA THR A 50 -13.18 0.10 9.41
C THR A 50 -12.31 0.63 10.53
N ALA A 51 -12.89 1.36 11.49
CA ALA A 51 -12.15 1.82 12.66
C ALA A 51 -11.59 0.64 13.47
N PHE A 52 -10.34 0.74 13.90
CA PHE A 52 -9.73 -0.21 14.82
C PHE A 52 -10.38 -0.06 16.20
N GLY A 53 -11.03 -1.12 16.70
CA GLY A 53 -11.93 -1.07 17.86
C GLY A 53 -13.42 -0.90 17.53
N GLY A 54 -13.79 -0.81 16.25
CA GLY A 54 -15.17 -0.76 15.80
C GLY A 54 -15.93 0.44 16.37
N SER A 55 -17.12 0.20 16.94
CA SER A 55 -17.94 1.26 17.57
C SER A 55 -17.31 1.84 18.85
N SER A 56 -16.34 1.14 19.44
CA SER A 56 -15.62 1.55 20.65
C SER A 56 -14.20 2.02 20.34
N ALA A 57 -13.92 2.33 19.08
CA ALA A 57 -12.62 2.81 18.65
C ALA A 57 -12.22 4.07 19.43
N ALA A 58 -11.04 4.02 20.04
CA ALA A 58 -10.41 5.13 20.72
C ALA A 58 -9.19 5.60 19.92
N ARG A 59 -8.90 6.91 20.00
CA ARG A 59 -7.68 7.48 19.41
C ARG A 59 -6.56 7.42 20.46
N PRO A 60 -5.32 7.07 20.07
CA PRO A 60 -4.18 7.15 20.97
C PRO A 60 -3.92 8.59 21.43
N GLU A 61 -4.09 9.56 20.53
CA GLU A 61 -3.99 10.98 20.83
C GLU A 61 -4.98 11.78 19.98
N THR A 62 -5.52 12.87 20.52
CA THR A 62 -6.52 13.69 19.82
C THR A 62 -5.84 14.75 18.97
N SER A 63 -6.21 14.80 17.69
CA SER A 63 -5.89 15.84 16.70
C SER A 63 -4.45 15.86 16.19
N GLU A 64 -3.70 14.78 16.41
CA GLU A 64 -2.35 14.60 15.90
C GLU A 64 -2.32 13.55 14.78
N LYS A 65 -1.52 13.82 13.75
CA LYS A 65 -1.39 12.88 12.63
C LYS A 65 -0.63 11.63 13.05
N ILE A 66 -1.01 10.51 12.45
CA ILE A 66 -0.25 9.26 12.61
C ILE A 66 1.05 9.35 11.80
N LEU A 67 2.15 9.03 12.47
CA LEU A 67 3.52 9.14 11.93
C LEU A 67 4.10 7.78 11.53
N GLY A 68 3.50 6.69 12.00
CA GLY A 68 3.92 5.34 11.68
C GLY A 68 3.09 4.31 12.44
N CYS A 69 2.92 3.15 11.82
CA CYS A 69 2.26 2.00 12.43
C CYS A 69 3.16 0.77 12.30
N PHE A 70 3.12 -0.13 13.26
CA PHE A 70 3.81 -1.41 13.20
C PHE A 70 2.97 -2.54 13.80
N VAL A 71 2.79 -3.66 13.08
CA VAL A 71 2.12 -4.84 13.64
C VAL A 71 3.07 -5.49 14.63
N TYR A 72 2.67 -5.59 15.90
CA TYR A 72 3.54 -6.12 16.95
C TYR A 72 2.78 -7.09 17.85
N GLY A 73 3.30 -8.32 17.96
CA GLY A 73 2.68 -9.39 18.74
C GLY A 73 1.21 -9.60 18.37
N ASP A 74 0.33 -9.27 19.30
CA ASP A 74 -1.12 -9.41 19.16
C ASP A 74 -1.85 -8.08 18.93
N GLY A 75 -1.13 -7.01 18.62
CA GLY A 75 -1.69 -5.67 18.43
C GLY A 75 -0.93 -4.83 17.40
N VAL A 76 -0.98 -3.51 17.61
CA VAL A 76 -0.34 -2.52 16.77
C VAL A 76 0.35 -1.46 17.63
N ILE A 77 1.58 -1.11 17.25
CA ILE A 77 2.30 0.06 17.75
C ILE A 77 2.01 1.24 16.81
N VAL A 78 1.75 2.40 17.38
CA VAL A 78 1.43 3.62 16.66
C VAL A 78 2.24 4.80 17.21
N CYS A 79 2.90 5.52 16.32
CA CYS A 79 3.59 6.76 16.64
C CYS A 79 2.70 7.96 16.27
N VAL A 80 2.46 8.86 17.22
CA VAL A 80 1.57 10.02 17.06
C VAL A 80 2.06 11.18 17.94
N GLY A 81 2.06 12.40 17.40
CA GLY A 81 2.56 13.57 18.11
C GLY A 81 3.98 13.35 18.64
N THR A 82 4.17 13.46 19.96
CA THR A 82 5.46 13.20 20.63
C THR A 82 5.50 11.87 21.39
N ASN A 83 4.51 11.00 21.14
CA ASN A 83 4.28 9.78 21.90
C ASN A 83 4.24 8.54 21.02
N ILE A 84 4.34 7.39 21.67
CA ILE A 84 4.25 6.08 21.05
C ILE A 84 3.28 5.24 21.90
N TYR A 85 2.33 4.59 21.25
CA TYR A 85 1.30 3.80 21.91
C TYR A 85 1.22 2.39 21.35
N PHE A 86 0.76 1.46 22.18
CA PHE A 86 0.43 0.09 21.81
C PHE A 86 -1.04 -0.21 22.13
N SER A 87 -1.70 -0.96 21.26
CA SER A 87 -3.07 -1.44 21.50
C SER A 87 -3.30 -2.82 20.88
N GLN A 88 -3.99 -3.70 21.62
CA GLN A 88 -4.41 -5.03 21.14
C GLN A 88 -5.72 -4.96 20.36
N ASP A 89 -6.57 -3.97 20.64
CA ASP A 89 -7.99 -3.99 20.24
C ASP A 89 -8.50 -2.67 19.64
N GLY A 90 -7.75 -1.58 19.76
CA GLY A 90 -8.13 -0.25 19.29
C GLY A 90 -9.11 0.48 20.20
N THR A 91 -9.50 -0.10 21.34
CA THR A 91 -10.40 0.54 22.32
C THR A 91 -9.64 1.18 23.47
N SER A 92 -8.42 0.70 23.74
CA SER A 92 -7.52 1.24 24.74
C SER A 92 -6.09 1.31 24.24
N TRP A 93 -5.34 2.33 24.65
CA TRP A 93 -3.98 2.58 24.21
C TRP A 93 -3.03 2.70 25.40
N LEU A 94 -2.05 1.81 25.46
CA LEU A 94 -0.95 1.88 26.42
C LEU A 94 0.13 2.80 25.86
N GLN A 95 0.40 3.92 26.52
CA GLN A 95 1.53 4.78 26.16
C GLN A 95 2.84 4.09 26.53
N ILE A 96 3.62 3.71 25.52
CA ILE A 96 4.82 2.90 25.67
C ILE A 96 6.09 3.73 25.75
N ASN A 97 6.14 4.98 25.25
CA ASN A 97 7.33 5.83 25.31
C ASN A 97 7.67 6.27 26.76
N ARG A 98 8.17 5.34 27.56
CA ARG A 98 8.58 5.52 28.96
C ARG A 98 10.09 5.59 29.07
N SER A 99 10.57 6.23 30.14
CA SER A 99 11.99 6.23 30.51
C SER A 99 12.51 4.81 30.76
N SER A 100 13.81 4.60 30.52
CA SER A 100 14.43 3.28 30.46
C SER A 100 14.15 2.40 31.69
N VAL A 101 13.76 1.16 31.47
CA VAL A 101 13.44 0.21 32.56
C VAL A 101 14.65 -0.57 33.03
N SER A 102 14.48 -1.27 34.15
CA SER A 102 15.51 -2.17 34.66
C SER A 102 15.75 -3.35 33.71
N ALA A 103 16.94 -3.96 33.74
CA ALA A 103 17.27 -5.13 32.92
C ALA A 103 16.36 -6.35 33.19
N SER A 104 15.70 -6.41 34.35
CA SER A 104 14.72 -7.44 34.71
C SER A 104 13.31 -7.16 34.17
N GLY A 105 13.10 -5.99 33.55
CA GLY A 105 11.82 -5.53 33.07
C GLY A 105 10.91 -4.99 34.17
N ASP A 106 9.90 -4.24 33.77
CA ASP A 106 8.90 -3.68 34.67
C ASP A 106 7.55 -4.38 34.47
N ASN A 107 6.81 -4.61 35.57
CA ASN A 107 5.40 -5.00 35.47
C ASN A 107 4.53 -3.81 35.05
N HIS A 108 3.27 -4.06 34.69
CA HIS A 108 2.36 -3.02 34.20
C HIS A 108 2.25 -1.78 35.11
N THR A 109 2.13 -1.96 36.44
CA THR A 109 2.01 -0.84 37.39
C THR A 109 3.28 -0.02 37.47
N ALA A 110 4.45 -0.68 37.55
CA ALA A 110 5.74 0.01 37.54
C ALA A 110 5.95 0.76 36.21
N PHE A 111 5.67 0.10 35.09
CA PHE A 111 5.85 0.64 33.75
C PHE A 111 4.98 1.89 33.50
N THR A 112 3.70 1.83 33.84
CA THR A 112 2.78 2.97 33.68
C THR A 112 3.06 4.12 34.65
N GLY A 113 3.69 3.82 35.80
CA GLY A 113 4.15 4.82 36.77
C GLY A 113 5.42 5.57 36.37
N ARG A 114 6.13 5.13 35.32
CA ARG A 114 7.34 5.80 34.83
C ARG A 114 7.06 7.10 34.11
N SER A 115 8.04 8.00 34.19
CA SER A 115 8.04 9.23 33.39
C SER A 115 8.00 8.91 31.90
N VAL A 116 7.25 9.75 31.17
CA VAL A 116 7.20 9.71 29.71
C VAL A 116 8.51 10.24 29.15
N LEU A 117 9.05 9.54 28.15
CA LEU A 117 10.17 10.00 27.34
C LEU A 117 9.61 10.67 26.08
N THR A 118 9.47 12.00 26.13
CA THR A 118 8.89 12.79 25.05
C THR A 118 9.75 12.74 23.79
N ARG A 119 9.16 12.34 22.66
CA ARG A 119 9.80 12.27 21.34
C ARG A 119 9.63 13.61 20.61
N THR A 120 10.46 14.59 20.94
CA THR A 120 10.30 15.95 20.38
C THR A 120 10.60 15.95 18.88
N GLY A 121 9.74 16.60 18.09
CA GLY A 121 9.94 16.70 16.63
C GLY A 121 9.77 15.39 15.86
N GLN A 122 9.15 14.36 16.46
CA GLN A 122 8.94 13.04 15.86
C GLN A 122 8.41 13.16 14.42
N GLY A 123 9.14 12.57 13.48
CA GLY A 123 8.80 12.51 12.06
C GLY A 123 8.16 11.17 11.67
N GLN A 124 8.10 10.91 10.36
CA GLN A 124 7.62 9.62 9.86
C GLN A 124 8.53 8.49 10.37
N CYS A 125 7.94 7.50 11.03
CA CYS A 125 8.71 6.47 11.75
C CYS A 125 9.09 5.30 10.84
N SER A 126 10.27 4.75 11.08
CA SER A 126 10.78 3.49 10.54
C SER A 126 10.89 2.47 11.68
N PHE A 127 10.61 1.20 11.39
CA PHE A 127 10.53 0.14 12.38
C PHE A 127 11.40 -1.04 11.96
N ALA A 128 12.08 -1.65 12.92
CA ALA A 128 12.81 -2.90 12.76
C ALA A 128 12.40 -3.85 13.90
N LEU A 129 12.13 -5.12 13.57
CA LEU A 129 11.83 -6.15 14.56
C LEU A 129 13.03 -7.10 14.65
N PHE A 130 13.61 -7.21 15.85
CA PHE A 130 14.66 -8.15 16.15
C PHE A 130 14.09 -9.32 16.96
N GLU A 131 14.20 -10.53 16.42
CA GLU A 131 13.72 -11.75 17.08
C GLU A 131 14.86 -12.41 17.86
N GLY A 132 14.62 -12.66 19.15
CA GLY A 132 15.53 -13.40 20.02
C GLY A 132 14.90 -14.72 20.46
N ALA A 133 15.72 -15.74 20.70
CA ALA A 133 15.22 -17.07 21.09
C ALA A 133 14.37 -17.09 22.38
N THR A 134 14.49 -16.06 23.22
CA THR A 134 13.76 -15.91 24.48
C THR A 134 12.71 -14.80 24.44
N PHE A 135 12.48 -14.16 23.28
CA PHE A 135 11.54 -13.04 23.17
C PHE A 135 10.21 -13.56 22.65
N ASP A 136 9.13 -13.37 23.41
CA ASP A 136 7.80 -13.87 23.06
C ASP A 136 7.28 -13.20 21.78
N TYR A 137 7.53 -11.91 21.60
CA TYR A 137 7.08 -11.12 20.44
C TYR A 137 8.21 -10.41 19.68
N GLY A 138 9.45 -10.64 20.07
CA GLY A 138 10.61 -9.89 19.57
C GLY A 138 10.72 -8.47 20.14
N GLU A 139 11.80 -7.79 19.79
CA GLU A 139 12.11 -6.43 20.18
C GLU A 139 11.91 -5.48 19.00
N VAL A 140 11.07 -4.46 19.16
CA VAL A 140 10.82 -3.46 18.14
C VAL A 140 11.69 -2.23 18.40
N ILE A 141 12.48 -1.89 17.40
CA ILE A 141 13.30 -0.68 17.37
C ILE A 141 12.63 0.33 16.45
N ILE A 142 12.45 1.55 16.96
CA ILE A 142 11.72 2.65 16.31
C ILE A 142 12.68 3.81 16.06
N ALA A 143 12.75 4.24 14.81
CA ALA A 143 13.47 5.43 14.37
C ALA A 143 12.47 6.49 13.90
N ASP A 144 12.56 7.72 14.40
CA ASP A 144 11.62 8.79 14.07
C ASP A 144 12.24 9.97 13.31
N GLY A 145 13.54 9.92 13.05
CA GLY A 145 14.28 10.97 12.35
C GLY A 145 14.58 12.22 13.16
N ALA A 146 14.20 12.29 14.44
CA ALA A 146 14.42 13.47 15.29
C ALA A 146 15.05 13.17 16.67
N ASN A 147 15.05 11.91 17.10
CA ASN A 147 15.57 11.49 18.39
C ASN A 147 16.39 10.19 18.25
N LYS A 148 17.00 9.74 19.36
CA LYS A 148 17.66 8.42 19.44
C LYS A 148 16.69 7.29 19.13
N LEU A 149 17.20 6.14 18.75
CA LEU A 149 16.38 4.95 18.54
C LEU A 149 15.67 4.56 19.84
N TYR A 150 14.39 4.22 19.72
CA TYR A 150 13.59 3.75 20.85
C TYR A 150 13.38 2.24 20.74
N SER A 151 13.80 1.50 21.76
CA SER A 151 13.51 0.07 21.88
C SER A 151 12.27 -0.17 22.73
N PHE A 152 11.41 -1.07 22.26
CA PHE A 152 10.29 -1.61 23.01
C PHE A 152 10.21 -3.13 22.83
N ARG A 153 10.15 -3.85 23.94
CA ARG A 153 9.87 -5.29 23.99
C ARG A 153 8.87 -5.58 25.10
N MET A 154 7.94 -6.49 24.85
CA MET A 154 7.00 -7.00 25.86
C MET A 154 7.05 -8.52 25.90
N GLU A 155 6.91 -9.06 27.10
CA GLU A 155 6.90 -10.50 27.37
C GLU A 155 5.60 -10.89 28.10
N GLY A 156 5.13 -12.11 27.86
CA GLY A 156 3.89 -12.66 28.40
C GLY A 156 2.68 -12.51 27.48
N THR A 157 1.74 -13.44 27.60
CA THR A 157 0.50 -13.50 26.79
C THR A 157 -0.72 -13.03 27.57
N GLY A 158 -1.83 -12.74 26.87
CA GLY A 158 -3.10 -12.34 27.50
C GLY A 158 -3.20 -10.84 27.79
N ALA A 159 -3.77 -10.46 28.94
CA ALA A 159 -4.01 -9.07 29.30
C ALA A 159 -2.71 -8.29 29.56
N LEU A 160 -2.65 -7.01 29.17
CA LEU A 160 -1.47 -6.14 29.37
C LEU A 160 -1.02 -6.04 30.84
N THR A 161 -1.96 -6.20 31.78
CA THR A 161 -1.68 -6.14 33.22
C THR A 161 -0.82 -7.29 33.74
N ALA A 162 -0.73 -8.40 32.99
CA ALA A 162 0.07 -9.56 33.34
C ALA A 162 1.43 -9.61 32.62
N ARG A 163 1.73 -8.62 31.75
CA ARG A 163 2.95 -8.59 30.93
C ARG A 163 4.11 -7.89 31.62
N THR A 164 5.31 -8.18 31.13
CA THR A 164 6.55 -7.51 31.51
C THR A 164 7.04 -6.66 30.34
N PHE A 165 7.46 -5.43 30.62
CA PHE A 165 7.84 -4.43 29.62
C PHE A 165 9.31 -4.06 29.72
N PHE A 166 9.94 -3.91 28.56
CA PHE A 166 11.34 -3.55 28.36
C PHE A 166 11.41 -2.36 27.39
N VAL A 167 12.02 -1.27 27.83
CA VAL A 167 12.19 -0.04 27.05
C VAL A 167 13.50 0.65 27.41
N PHE A 168 14.15 1.22 26.40
CA PHE A 168 15.34 2.06 26.55
C PHE A 168 15.64 2.79 25.24
N GLU A 169 16.59 3.72 25.27
CA GLU A 169 17.10 4.38 24.08
C GLU A 169 18.40 3.72 23.63
N ILE A 170 18.50 3.40 22.34
CA ILE A 170 19.73 2.88 21.73
C ILE A 170 20.54 4.06 21.19
N THR A 171 21.83 4.07 21.51
CA THR A 171 22.76 5.09 21.04
C THR A 171 23.58 4.54 19.88
N VAL A 172 23.35 5.09 18.68
CA VAL A 172 24.13 4.77 17.47
C VAL A 172 25.37 5.65 17.38
N ASP A 173 25.18 6.97 17.41
CA ASP A 173 26.24 7.95 17.33
C ASP A 173 25.90 9.17 18.22
N GLY A 174 26.43 9.17 19.45
CA GLY A 174 26.23 10.26 20.40
C GLY A 174 24.76 10.57 20.71
N SER A 175 24.32 11.78 20.38
CA SER A 175 22.93 12.25 20.53
C SER A 175 22.20 12.42 19.20
N ASN A 176 22.80 11.98 18.09
CA ASN A 176 22.27 12.20 16.75
C ASN A 176 20.97 11.42 16.54
N ALA A 177 20.01 12.06 15.88
CA ALA A 177 18.77 11.41 15.49
C ALA A 177 18.99 10.35 14.41
N VAL A 178 18.14 9.32 14.35
CA VAL A 178 18.20 8.26 13.33
C VAL A 178 16.89 8.19 12.56
N LYS A 179 16.95 8.11 11.23
CA LYS A 179 15.77 8.13 10.36
C LYS A 179 15.32 6.76 9.85
N TYR A 180 16.26 5.91 9.44
CA TYR A 180 15.94 4.60 8.85
C TYR A 180 16.59 3.48 9.64
N VAL A 181 15.81 2.42 9.89
CA VAL A 181 16.28 1.19 10.52
C VAL A 181 15.81 -0.05 9.77
N THR A 182 16.63 -1.09 9.80
CA THR A 182 16.26 -2.42 9.32
C THR A 182 17.12 -3.48 10.02
N ILE A 183 16.66 -4.72 10.08
CA ILE A 183 17.50 -5.84 10.51
C ILE A 183 18.09 -6.49 9.26
N HIS A 184 19.40 -6.74 9.27
CA HIS A 184 20.08 -7.51 8.24
C HIS A 184 21.12 -8.43 8.87
N ASP A 185 21.06 -9.72 8.54
CA ASP A 185 21.99 -10.75 9.01
C ASP A 185 22.32 -10.69 10.52
N HIS A 186 21.26 -10.55 11.34
CA HIS A 186 21.32 -10.42 12.80
C HIS A 186 22.00 -9.15 13.35
N HIS A 187 22.20 -8.14 12.51
CA HIS A 187 22.58 -6.80 12.92
C HIS A 187 21.39 -5.85 12.81
N LEU A 188 21.28 -4.92 13.75
CA LEU A 188 20.50 -3.72 13.57
C LEU A 188 21.30 -2.75 12.70
N ILE A 189 20.70 -2.33 11.60
CA ILE A 189 21.26 -1.34 10.69
C ILE A 189 20.56 0.00 10.93
N ALA A 190 21.34 1.05 11.09
CA ALA A 190 20.87 2.42 11.25
C ALA A 190 21.45 3.32 10.16
N ALA A 191 20.61 4.13 9.52
CA ALA A 191 21.04 5.08 8.49
C ALA A 191 20.21 6.37 8.53
N GLY A 192 20.70 7.38 7.80
CA GLY A 192 20.15 8.74 7.90
C GLY A 192 20.35 9.33 9.29
N VAL A 193 21.52 9.06 9.88
CA VAL A 193 21.92 9.58 11.19
C VAL A 193 22.21 11.08 11.04
N GLU A 194 21.68 11.90 11.94
CA GLU A 194 21.91 13.34 11.96
C GLU A 194 23.41 13.66 11.92
N ASN A 195 23.80 14.67 11.16
CA ASN A 195 25.20 15.03 10.85
C ASN A 195 26.01 13.99 10.04
N ASN A 196 25.52 12.75 9.87
CA ASN A 196 26.20 11.65 9.17
C ASN A 196 25.28 10.96 8.14
N LEU A 197 24.64 11.74 7.27
CA LEU A 197 23.58 11.27 6.35
C LEU A 197 24.06 10.33 5.23
N ASN A 198 25.37 10.21 5.03
CA ASN A 198 26.02 9.34 4.05
C ASN A 198 26.65 8.10 4.70
N THR A 199 26.38 7.84 5.97
CA THR A 199 26.97 6.73 6.72
C THR A 199 25.89 5.72 7.11
N VAL A 200 26.20 4.44 6.94
CA VAL A 200 25.39 3.31 7.39
C VAL A 200 26.10 2.66 8.57
N TYR A 201 25.42 2.57 9.71
CA TYR A 201 25.93 1.96 10.93
C TYR A 201 25.31 0.57 11.10
N TYR A 202 26.08 -0.38 11.63
CA TYR A 202 25.60 -1.71 11.99
C TYR A 202 26.01 -2.05 13.42
N SER A 203 25.09 -2.65 14.17
CA SER A 203 25.28 -3.06 15.56
C SER A 203 26.24 -4.24 15.68
N VAL A 204 26.49 -4.74 16.89
CA VAL A 204 27.14 -6.03 17.12
C VAL A 204 26.23 -7.16 16.65
N TYR A 205 26.82 -8.28 16.23
CA TYR A 205 26.08 -9.47 15.82
C TYR A 205 25.24 -10.02 16.97
N ASN A 206 23.94 -10.23 16.74
CA ASN A 206 22.96 -10.67 17.74
C ASN A 206 22.77 -9.73 18.95
N ASP A 207 23.27 -8.49 18.87
CA ASP A 207 23.11 -7.48 19.92
C ASP A 207 22.72 -6.15 19.25
N PRO A 208 21.41 -5.93 19.02
CA PRO A 208 20.91 -4.75 18.31
C PRO A 208 21.15 -3.43 19.07
N ASP A 209 21.50 -3.50 20.35
CA ASP A 209 21.59 -2.34 21.23
C ASP A 209 22.99 -1.73 21.27
N ASN A 210 23.97 -2.43 20.72
CA ASN A 210 25.38 -2.11 20.85
C ASN A 210 26.03 -1.76 19.51
N PHE A 211 26.37 -0.49 19.31
CA PHE A 211 27.06 0.02 18.11
C PHE A 211 28.58 0.25 18.32
N THR A 212 29.12 -0.15 19.46
CA THR A 212 30.54 0.12 19.82
C THR A 212 31.35 -1.13 20.12
N GLY A 213 30.70 -2.28 20.30
CA GLY A 213 31.35 -3.56 20.57
C GLY A 213 32.08 -4.15 19.37
N SER A 214 32.74 -5.29 19.59
CA SER A 214 33.43 -6.02 18.51
C SER A 214 32.44 -6.53 17.48
N GLY A 215 32.69 -6.26 16.20
CA GLY A 215 31.80 -6.62 15.10
C GLY A 215 30.74 -5.56 14.76
N ALA A 216 30.65 -4.47 15.53
CA ALA A 216 29.95 -3.27 15.10
C ALA A 216 30.86 -2.38 14.24
N GLY A 217 30.25 -1.51 13.45
CA GLY A 217 31.00 -0.55 12.65
C GLY A 217 30.12 0.34 11.79
N SER A 218 30.77 1.04 10.88
CA SER A 218 30.09 1.93 9.94
C SER A 218 30.76 1.89 8.58
N VAL A 219 29.97 2.17 7.54
CA VAL A 219 30.43 2.29 6.16
C VAL A 219 29.90 3.59 5.58
N VAL A 220 30.80 4.36 4.98
CA VAL A 220 30.49 5.65 4.36
C VAL A 220 30.28 5.44 2.86
N ILE A 221 29.22 6.05 2.32
CA ILE A 221 28.96 6.14 0.89
C ILE A 221 29.17 7.56 0.37
N SER A 222 29.31 7.71 -0.95
CA SER A 222 29.52 8.99 -1.62
C SER A 222 28.28 9.88 -1.71
N ASP A 223 27.09 9.32 -1.45
CA ASP A 223 25.79 9.98 -1.64
C ASP A 223 24.95 9.93 -0.35
N GLN A 224 23.88 10.70 -0.29
CA GLN A 224 23.00 10.76 0.88
C GLN A 224 22.04 9.57 0.92
N VAL A 225 22.01 8.83 2.04
CA VAL A 225 21.09 7.69 2.23
C VAL A 225 19.65 8.19 2.32
N GLN A 226 18.78 7.60 1.50
CA GLN A 226 17.33 7.82 1.48
C GLN A 226 16.51 6.61 1.93
N GLY A 227 17.12 5.44 2.05
CA GLY A 227 16.48 4.25 2.58
C GLY A 227 17.45 3.07 2.65
N ILE A 228 17.10 2.08 3.46
CA ILE A 228 17.87 0.84 3.63
C ILE A 228 16.91 -0.34 3.70
N ARG A 229 17.30 -1.47 3.13
CA ARG A 229 16.52 -2.71 3.21
C ARG A 229 17.44 -3.92 3.11
N GLY A 230 17.33 -4.84 4.07
CA GLY A 230 17.94 -6.16 3.94
C GLY A 230 17.30 -6.94 2.79
N PHE A 231 18.10 -7.56 1.93
CA PHE A 231 17.62 -8.37 0.81
C PHE A 231 18.53 -9.57 0.58
N ARG A 232 18.04 -10.74 0.97
CA ARG A 232 18.80 -12.00 0.90
C ARG A 232 20.10 -11.86 1.72
N THR A 233 21.27 -12.10 1.10
CA THR A 233 22.58 -12.00 1.75
C THR A 233 23.10 -10.57 1.86
N ASP A 234 22.51 -9.64 1.10
CA ASP A 234 23.08 -8.31 0.88
C ASP A 234 22.16 -7.25 1.51
N LEU A 235 22.75 -6.21 2.07
CA LEU A 235 22.00 -5.03 2.50
C LEU A 235 21.98 -4.03 1.36
N ILE A 236 20.80 -3.67 0.88
CA ILE A 236 20.65 -2.67 -0.19
C ILE A 236 20.48 -1.29 0.44
N VAL A 237 21.37 -0.38 0.03
CA VAL A 237 21.40 1.01 0.48
C VAL A 237 20.95 1.90 -0.67
N PHE A 238 19.79 2.52 -0.49
CA PHE A 238 19.21 3.44 -1.46
C PHE A 238 19.65 4.85 -1.12
N ALA A 239 20.44 5.47 -2.00
CA ALA A 239 20.81 6.87 -1.89
C ALA A 239 19.96 7.74 -2.83
N LYS A 240 20.19 9.06 -2.80
CA LYS A 240 19.40 10.02 -3.55
C LYS A 240 19.54 9.86 -5.07
N ASN A 241 20.75 9.57 -5.55
CA ASN A 241 21.07 9.43 -6.98
C ASN A 241 21.73 8.09 -7.31
N SER A 242 22.09 7.29 -6.31
CA SER A 242 22.77 6.00 -6.47
C SER A 242 22.15 4.91 -5.60
N ILE A 243 22.44 3.64 -5.92
CA ILE A 243 22.06 2.48 -5.11
C ILE A 243 23.30 1.61 -4.95
N HIS A 244 23.55 1.19 -3.72
CA HIS A 244 24.71 0.38 -3.34
C HIS A 244 24.26 -0.89 -2.62
N LYS A 245 25.12 -1.91 -2.62
CA LYS A 245 24.97 -3.10 -1.78
C LYS A 245 26.14 -3.22 -0.81
N LEU A 246 25.82 -3.39 0.46
CA LEU A 246 26.77 -3.78 1.49
C LEU A 246 26.76 -5.30 1.58
N ILE A 247 27.95 -5.88 1.46
CA ILE A 247 28.16 -7.32 1.44
C ILE A 247 29.20 -7.71 2.49
N ASN A 248 29.13 -8.97 2.93
CA ASN A 248 30.02 -9.54 3.94
C ASN A 248 30.03 -8.76 5.26
N ILE A 249 28.86 -8.34 5.75
CA ILE A 249 28.75 -7.56 6.99
C ILE A 249 29.38 -8.28 8.20
N ASN A 250 29.35 -9.61 8.21
CA ASN A 250 29.91 -10.47 9.24
C ASN A 250 31.42 -10.78 9.08
N ASP A 251 32.06 -10.39 7.98
CA ASP A 251 33.49 -10.60 7.75
C ASP A 251 34.22 -9.25 7.71
N SER A 252 34.79 -8.86 8.85
CA SER A 252 35.52 -7.60 9.00
C SER A 252 36.71 -7.43 8.05
N SER A 253 37.22 -8.52 7.45
CA SER A 253 38.32 -8.46 6.49
C SER A 253 37.88 -8.21 5.05
N ASN A 254 36.62 -8.53 4.72
CA ASN A 254 36.08 -8.45 3.36
C ASN A 254 34.77 -7.64 3.24
N ILE A 255 34.36 -6.98 4.33
CA ILE A 255 33.23 -6.05 4.32
C ILE A 255 33.52 -4.91 3.35
N ARG A 256 32.61 -4.70 2.39
CA ARG A 256 32.73 -3.63 1.40
C ARG A 256 31.35 -3.22 0.88
N ILE A 257 31.31 -2.03 0.30
CA ILE A 257 30.15 -1.50 -0.38
C ILE A 257 30.42 -1.42 -1.88
N ASP A 258 29.58 -2.07 -2.66
CA ASP A 258 29.67 -2.10 -4.11
C ASP A 258 28.49 -1.33 -4.72
N PRO A 259 28.70 -0.46 -5.73
CA PRO A 259 27.59 0.21 -6.40
C PRO A 259 26.80 -0.80 -7.25
N ILE A 260 25.48 -0.71 -7.19
CA ILE A 260 24.56 -1.36 -8.15
C ILE A 260 24.32 -0.42 -9.33
N THR A 261 24.05 0.85 -9.05
CA THR A 261 23.88 1.90 -10.05
C THR A 261 24.26 3.26 -9.46
N GLU A 262 24.84 4.12 -10.28
CA GLU A 262 25.21 5.49 -9.89
C GLU A 262 24.32 6.57 -10.51
N ASN A 263 23.40 6.18 -11.40
CA ASN A 263 22.56 7.10 -12.17
C ASN A 263 21.07 7.06 -11.76
N VAL A 264 20.70 6.15 -10.86
CA VAL A 264 19.33 5.98 -10.40
C VAL A 264 19.34 5.89 -8.88
N GLY A 265 18.56 6.74 -8.24
CA GLY A 265 18.36 6.73 -6.79
C GLY A 265 16.91 6.56 -6.37
N CYS A 266 16.63 6.79 -5.09
CA CYS A 266 15.32 6.64 -4.49
C CYS A 266 14.75 7.99 -4.03
N SER A 267 13.49 8.25 -4.40
CA SER A 267 12.78 9.46 -4.01
C SER A 267 12.23 9.39 -2.57
N SER A 268 11.89 8.19 -2.09
CA SER A 268 11.41 7.99 -0.71
C SER A 268 11.68 6.58 -0.20
N GLY A 269 12.45 6.46 0.89
CA GLY A 269 12.73 5.16 1.52
C GLY A 269 11.49 4.43 2.01
N TYR A 270 10.41 5.14 2.32
CA TYR A 270 9.13 4.55 2.76
C TYR A 270 8.33 3.91 1.62
N SER A 271 8.80 4.02 0.37
CA SER A 271 8.23 3.32 -0.79
C SER A 271 8.82 1.92 -1.00
N ILE A 272 9.93 1.59 -0.33
CA ILE A 272 10.69 0.36 -0.57
C ILE A 272 9.93 -0.82 0.04
N GLN A 273 9.58 -1.80 -0.79
CA GLN A 273 8.91 -3.03 -0.36
C GLN A 273 9.43 -4.24 -1.12
N GLU A 274 9.29 -5.41 -0.51
CA GLU A 274 9.58 -6.69 -1.16
C GLU A 274 8.29 -7.33 -1.65
N ILE A 275 8.24 -7.68 -2.93
CA ILE A 275 7.11 -8.36 -3.57
C ILE A 275 7.61 -9.25 -4.71
N GLY A 276 7.05 -10.46 -4.83
CA GLY A 276 7.43 -11.38 -5.91
C GLY A 276 8.90 -11.82 -5.89
N GLY A 277 9.57 -11.74 -4.72
CA GLY A 277 10.98 -12.10 -4.56
C GLY A 277 11.99 -11.05 -5.01
N ASP A 278 11.54 -9.82 -5.27
CA ASP A 278 12.37 -8.66 -5.63
C ASP A 278 11.95 -7.42 -4.81
N LEU A 279 12.85 -6.44 -4.73
CA LEU A 279 12.56 -5.14 -4.12
C LEU A 279 12.00 -4.17 -5.15
N VAL A 280 10.91 -3.51 -4.78
CA VAL A 280 10.25 -2.43 -5.52
C VAL A 280 10.44 -1.12 -4.77
N PHE A 281 10.72 -0.04 -5.48
CA PHE A 281 10.91 1.29 -4.90
C PHE A 281 10.50 2.41 -5.86
N LEU A 282 10.21 3.59 -5.31
CA LEU A 282 9.95 4.81 -6.07
C LEU A 282 11.26 5.54 -6.39
N SER A 283 11.57 5.64 -7.67
CA SER A 283 12.64 6.47 -8.24
C SER A 283 12.06 7.75 -8.87
N PRO A 284 12.90 8.73 -9.23
CA PRO A 284 12.42 10.00 -9.83
C PRO A 284 11.64 9.84 -11.13
N ASP A 285 11.90 8.77 -11.88
CA ASP A 285 11.25 8.46 -13.17
C ASP A 285 10.07 7.51 -13.06
N GLY A 286 9.83 6.88 -11.89
CA GLY A 286 8.70 6.00 -11.66
C GLY A 286 8.99 4.91 -10.62
N ILE A 287 8.26 3.80 -10.66
CA ILE A 287 8.52 2.65 -9.80
C ILE A 287 9.46 1.69 -10.53
N ARG A 288 10.47 1.20 -9.81
CA ARG A 288 11.52 0.30 -10.32
C ARG A 288 11.73 -0.90 -9.42
N THR A 289 12.36 -1.93 -9.98
CA THR A 289 12.81 -3.11 -9.25
C THR A 289 14.34 -3.16 -9.15
N ILE A 290 14.88 -3.81 -8.12
CA ILE A 290 16.33 -4.00 -7.99
C ILE A 290 16.88 -4.97 -9.03
N ALA A 291 16.23 -6.11 -9.30
CA ALA A 291 16.73 -7.03 -10.33
C ALA A 291 16.72 -6.39 -11.73
N GLY A 292 15.76 -5.50 -12.00
CA GLY A 292 15.72 -4.70 -13.22
C GLY A 292 16.89 -3.71 -13.33
N THR A 293 17.44 -3.28 -12.20
CA THR A 293 18.52 -2.29 -12.10
C THR A 293 19.90 -2.94 -12.08
N GLU A 294 20.09 -4.08 -11.38
CA GLU A 294 21.38 -4.79 -11.30
C GLU A 294 21.78 -5.46 -12.62
N ARG A 295 20.81 -5.90 -13.43
CA ARG A 295 21.11 -6.67 -14.65
C ARG A 295 21.80 -5.85 -15.75
N ILE A 296 21.79 -4.52 -15.70
CA ILE A 296 22.26 -3.68 -16.81
C ILE A 296 23.02 -2.46 -16.29
N GLY A 297 24.32 -2.42 -16.56
CA GLY A 297 25.12 -1.21 -16.52
C GLY A 297 24.65 -0.23 -17.59
N ASP A 298 23.80 0.70 -17.18
CA ASP A 298 23.57 2.01 -17.78
C ASP A 298 23.14 2.06 -19.26
N VAL A 299 21.92 1.59 -19.60
CA VAL A 299 21.01 2.23 -20.58
C VAL A 299 19.68 1.45 -20.67
N GLU A 300 18.58 2.15 -20.39
CA GLU A 300 17.17 1.81 -20.72
C GLU A 300 16.68 0.36 -20.52
N LEU A 301 16.12 0.08 -19.33
CA LEU A 301 14.97 -0.83 -19.27
C LEU A 301 13.86 -0.24 -18.39
N SER A 302 12.65 -0.29 -18.96
CA SER A 302 11.41 0.37 -18.55
C SER A 302 11.10 0.23 -17.05
N SER A 303 10.80 1.36 -16.41
CA SER A 303 10.05 1.39 -15.15
C SER A 303 8.85 0.43 -15.21
N VAL A 304 8.62 -0.34 -14.14
CA VAL A 304 7.49 -1.29 -14.05
C VAL A 304 6.14 -0.59 -14.06
N SER A 305 6.14 0.72 -13.86
CA SER A 305 4.99 1.58 -13.84
C SER A 305 4.85 2.47 -15.07
N ARG A 306 5.50 2.12 -16.19
CA ARG A 306 5.39 2.86 -17.46
C ARG A 306 3.94 3.08 -17.92
N GLN A 307 3.02 2.16 -17.60
CA GLN A 307 1.59 2.31 -17.91
C GLN A 307 0.96 3.52 -17.22
N ILE A 308 1.39 3.85 -16.01
CA ILE A 308 0.89 4.95 -15.18
C ILE A 308 1.86 6.13 -15.10
N GLN A 309 2.72 6.30 -16.10
CA GLN A 309 3.79 7.30 -16.10
C GLN A 309 3.29 8.71 -15.75
N LYS A 310 2.14 9.11 -16.30
CA LYS A 310 1.54 10.43 -16.03
C LYS A 310 1.25 10.64 -14.55
N VAL A 311 0.66 9.63 -13.88
CA VAL A 311 0.36 9.68 -12.45
C VAL A 311 1.66 9.80 -11.64
N LEU A 312 2.70 9.07 -12.03
CA LEU A 312 3.97 9.10 -11.32
C LEU A 312 4.76 10.38 -11.51
N THR A 313 4.73 10.99 -12.70
CA THR A 313 5.33 12.31 -12.92
C THR A 313 4.67 13.37 -12.04
N ASP A 314 3.35 13.31 -11.85
CA ASP A 314 2.65 14.20 -10.92
C ASP A 314 3.10 13.96 -9.47
N ILE A 315 3.29 12.71 -9.05
CA ILE A 315 3.79 12.35 -7.72
C ILE A 315 5.22 12.82 -7.50
N THR A 316 6.14 12.53 -8.43
CA THR A 316 7.57 12.84 -8.26
C THR A 316 7.86 14.34 -8.36
N SER A 317 7.09 15.08 -9.14
CA SER A 317 7.19 16.56 -9.21
C SER A 317 6.81 17.27 -7.91
N SER A 318 5.91 16.66 -7.11
CA SER A 318 5.38 17.23 -5.86
C SER A 318 5.74 16.39 -4.64
N ILE A 319 6.84 15.63 -4.72
CA ILE A 319 7.24 14.65 -3.69
C ILE A 319 7.45 15.27 -2.31
N ASN A 320 7.88 16.53 -2.24
CA ASN A 320 8.13 17.24 -0.98
C ASN A 320 6.85 17.60 -0.21
N THR A 321 5.69 17.60 -0.89
CA THR A 321 4.39 17.90 -0.28
C THR A 321 3.72 16.62 0.22
N PHE A 322 3.99 15.49 -0.42
CA PHE A 322 3.35 14.22 -0.08
C PHE A 322 4.08 13.47 1.03
N THR A 323 3.31 12.92 1.97
CA THR A 323 3.76 11.83 2.82
C THR A 323 3.56 10.52 2.05
N ILE A 324 4.65 9.83 1.76
CA ILE A 324 4.64 8.56 1.02
C ILE A 324 4.61 7.41 2.02
N THR A 325 3.64 6.53 1.89
CA THR A 325 3.59 5.26 2.61
C THR A 325 3.35 4.12 1.62
N SER A 326 3.87 2.94 1.94
CA SER A 326 3.66 1.76 1.11
C SER A 326 3.47 0.51 1.96
N CYS A 327 2.80 -0.48 1.39
CA CYS A 327 2.69 -1.80 1.98
C CYS A 327 2.52 -2.88 0.91
N VAL A 328 2.64 -4.14 1.34
CA VAL A 328 2.41 -5.30 0.48
C VAL A 328 1.36 -6.18 1.12
N LEU A 329 0.24 -6.37 0.41
CA LEU A 329 -0.77 -7.36 0.75
C LEU A 329 -0.40 -8.67 0.06
N ARG A 330 0.15 -9.61 0.84
CA ARG A 330 0.68 -10.88 0.33
C ARG A 330 -0.44 -11.80 -0.13
N SER A 331 -1.56 -11.81 0.60
CA SER A 331 -2.78 -12.54 0.21
C SER A 331 -3.30 -12.18 -1.19
N LYS A 332 -2.99 -10.98 -1.69
CA LYS A 332 -3.41 -10.50 -3.02
C LYS A 332 -2.25 -10.30 -4.01
N SER A 333 -1.01 -10.54 -3.61
CA SER A 333 0.19 -10.19 -4.42
C SER A 333 0.18 -8.74 -4.90
N GLN A 334 -0.15 -7.80 -4.01
CA GLN A 334 -0.31 -6.38 -4.33
C GLN A 334 0.68 -5.50 -3.59
N TYR A 335 1.32 -4.59 -4.34
CA TYR A 335 2.04 -3.45 -3.83
C TYR A 335 1.09 -2.24 -3.81
N ARG A 336 0.90 -1.62 -2.64
CA ARG A 336 0.10 -0.39 -2.50
C ARG A 336 1.00 0.76 -2.08
N LEU A 337 0.88 1.89 -2.77
CA LEU A 337 1.58 3.13 -2.42
C LEU A 337 0.54 4.24 -2.30
N PHE A 338 0.55 4.94 -1.17
CA PHE A 338 -0.28 6.11 -0.92
C PHE A 338 0.60 7.36 -0.86
N TYR A 339 0.10 8.43 -1.45
CA TYR A 339 0.78 9.73 -1.52
C TYR A 339 -0.20 10.78 -1.05
N THR A 340 -0.11 11.08 0.25
CA THR A 340 -1.11 11.90 0.93
C THR A 340 -0.53 13.26 1.27
N ASP A 341 -1.26 14.32 0.94
CA ASP A 341 -1.03 15.64 1.53
C ASP A 341 -1.81 15.72 2.85
N ALA A 342 -1.10 15.92 3.95
CA ALA A 342 -1.67 15.98 5.29
C ALA A 342 -2.64 17.16 5.48
N ALA A 343 -2.59 18.18 4.63
CA ALA A 343 -3.52 19.32 4.65
C ALA A 343 -4.86 19.01 3.98
N LEU A 344 -4.95 17.93 3.18
CA LEU A 344 -6.14 17.57 2.43
C LEU A 344 -7.04 16.58 3.20
N ALA A 345 -8.31 16.52 2.81
CA ALA A 345 -9.27 15.58 3.36
C ALA A 345 -9.07 14.15 2.84
N SER A 346 -9.55 13.15 3.60
CA SER A 346 -9.47 11.75 3.18
C SER A 346 -10.16 11.49 1.84
N THR A 347 -11.28 12.17 1.57
CA THR A 347 -12.08 12.00 0.33
C THR A 347 -11.33 12.35 -0.95
N VAL A 348 -10.30 13.19 -0.88
CA VAL A 348 -9.47 13.57 -2.04
C VAL A 348 -8.08 12.92 -2.01
N SER A 349 -7.77 12.15 -0.95
CA SER A 349 -6.50 11.44 -0.81
C SER A 349 -6.40 10.31 -1.83
N LYS A 350 -5.22 10.15 -2.43
CA LYS A 350 -4.98 9.25 -3.55
C LYS A 350 -3.92 8.20 -3.22
N GLY A 351 -3.93 7.15 -4.02
CA GLY A 351 -2.95 6.08 -3.97
C GLY A 351 -2.96 5.28 -5.27
N ILE A 352 -2.01 4.36 -5.38
CA ILE A 352 -1.88 3.42 -6.49
C ILE A 352 -1.76 1.99 -5.95
N ILE A 353 -2.31 1.05 -6.69
CA ILE A 353 -2.18 -0.38 -6.43
C ILE A 353 -1.53 -1.00 -7.67
N GLY A 354 -0.40 -1.67 -7.47
CA GLY A 354 0.26 -2.52 -8.46
C GLY A 354 0.04 -3.98 -8.09
N THR A 355 -0.67 -4.71 -8.94
CA THR A 355 -0.88 -6.16 -8.76
C THR A 355 0.12 -6.91 -9.62
N LEU A 356 0.86 -7.85 -9.01
CA LEU A 356 1.78 -8.69 -9.75
C LEU A 356 1.00 -9.83 -10.43
N THR A 357 0.85 -9.73 -11.75
CA THR A 357 0.19 -10.74 -12.59
C THR A 357 1.23 -11.57 -13.36
N GLN A 358 0.77 -12.58 -14.13
CA GLN A 358 1.64 -13.35 -15.04
C GLN A 358 2.32 -12.46 -16.11
N ASN A 359 1.71 -11.32 -16.46
CA ASN A 359 2.24 -10.39 -17.47
C ASN A 359 3.06 -9.25 -16.86
N GLY A 360 3.34 -9.30 -15.54
CA GLY A 360 4.00 -8.24 -14.80
C GLY A 360 3.02 -7.39 -13.99
N PHE A 361 3.46 -6.18 -13.60
CA PHE A 361 2.65 -5.28 -12.80
C PHE A 361 1.52 -4.65 -13.63
N GLU A 362 0.29 -4.81 -13.16
CA GLU A 362 -0.88 -4.10 -13.65
C GLU A 362 -1.38 -3.13 -12.58
N TRP A 363 -1.73 -1.91 -13.00
CA TRP A 363 -1.92 -0.78 -12.08
C TRP A 363 -3.38 -0.34 -11.96
N SER A 364 -3.69 0.32 -10.85
CA SER A 364 -4.96 1.01 -10.62
C SER A 364 -4.76 2.16 -9.62
N GLU A 365 -5.73 3.06 -9.54
CA GLU A 365 -5.72 4.19 -8.60
C GLU A 365 -6.74 3.99 -7.47
N THR A 366 -6.46 4.54 -6.30
CA THR A 366 -7.39 4.65 -5.19
C THR A 366 -7.73 6.12 -4.92
N LEU A 367 -8.95 6.38 -4.48
CA LEU A 367 -9.41 7.68 -4.02
C LEU A 367 -10.24 7.51 -2.76
N GLY A 368 -9.94 8.27 -1.70
CA GLY A 368 -10.72 8.26 -0.47
C GLY A 368 -9.98 7.69 0.75
N ILE A 369 -8.75 7.20 0.58
CA ILE A 369 -7.96 6.55 1.63
C ILE A 369 -6.79 7.48 2.02
N GLN A 370 -6.80 7.95 3.26
CA GLN A 370 -5.72 8.75 3.84
C GLN A 370 -4.83 7.88 4.73
N ALA A 371 -3.70 7.43 4.21
CA ALA A 371 -2.78 6.52 4.91
C ALA A 371 -1.45 7.20 5.21
N LEU A 372 -1.40 8.03 6.26
CA LEU A 372 -0.16 8.71 6.71
C LEU A 372 0.77 7.78 7.50
N GLY A 373 0.20 6.79 8.18
CA GLY A 373 0.90 5.59 8.64
C GLY A 373 0.22 4.37 8.03
N LEU A 374 0.98 3.43 7.48
CA LEU A 374 0.46 2.22 6.86
C LEU A 374 1.39 1.06 7.16
N VAL A 375 0.82 -0.08 7.53
CA VAL A 375 1.58 -1.30 7.77
C VAL A 375 0.79 -2.53 7.41
N THR A 376 1.52 -3.53 6.93
CA THR A 376 1.07 -4.90 6.73
C THR A 376 2.06 -5.83 7.41
N GLY A 377 1.60 -6.78 8.21
CA GLY A 377 2.45 -7.74 8.90
C GLY A 377 1.66 -8.95 9.39
N PHE A 378 2.34 -9.91 9.99
CA PHE A 378 1.68 -11.06 10.63
C PHE A 378 1.53 -10.78 12.11
N ASN A 379 0.37 -11.12 12.67
CA ASN A 379 0.22 -11.18 14.12
C ASN A 379 0.82 -12.48 14.67
N ASN A 380 0.82 -12.64 15.99
CA ASN A 380 1.31 -13.83 16.69
C ASN A 380 0.62 -15.15 16.27
N ASN A 381 -0.54 -15.08 15.63
CA ASN A 381 -1.26 -16.26 15.12
C ASN A 381 -0.92 -16.57 13.64
N GLY A 382 0.04 -15.86 13.04
CA GLY A 382 0.39 -15.99 11.63
C GLY A 382 -0.65 -15.42 10.66
N LEU A 383 -1.60 -14.62 11.13
CA LEU A 383 -2.61 -13.98 10.28
C LEU A 383 -2.11 -12.62 9.80
N GLU A 384 -2.23 -12.39 8.49
CA GLU A 384 -1.91 -11.09 7.89
C GLU A 384 -2.88 -10.03 8.43
N LYS A 385 -2.32 -8.93 8.93
CA LYS A 385 -3.02 -7.74 9.42
C LYS A 385 -2.51 -6.52 8.67
N ALA A 386 -3.45 -5.66 8.29
CA ALA A 386 -3.17 -4.42 7.62
C ALA A 386 -3.83 -3.27 8.41
N TYR A 387 -3.03 -2.30 8.84
CA TYR A 387 -3.51 -1.13 9.55
C TYR A 387 -3.06 0.14 8.87
N HIS A 388 -3.88 1.18 8.93
CA HIS A 388 -3.45 2.52 8.56
C HIS A 388 -4.00 3.57 9.51
N GLY A 389 -3.36 4.74 9.50
CA GLY A 389 -3.74 5.89 10.29
C GLY A 389 -3.86 7.17 9.45
N ASP A 390 -4.70 8.09 9.93
CA ASP A 390 -4.98 9.36 9.25
C ASP A 390 -4.33 10.58 9.92
N LYS A 391 -4.66 11.78 9.41
CA LYS A 391 -4.16 13.05 9.93
C LYS A 391 -4.74 13.44 11.29
N ASP A 392 -5.86 12.85 11.66
CA ASP A 392 -6.60 13.16 12.89
C ASP A 392 -6.34 12.08 13.96
N GLY A 393 -5.43 11.14 13.75
CA GLY A 393 -5.06 10.18 14.77
C GLY A 393 -6.00 8.98 14.90
N TYR A 394 -6.91 8.77 13.94
CA TYR A 394 -7.68 7.54 13.89
C TYR A 394 -6.84 6.41 13.29
N ILE A 395 -7.10 5.19 13.77
CA ILE A 395 -6.48 3.96 13.28
C ILE A 395 -7.57 3.08 12.70
N TYR A 396 -7.28 2.45 11.57
CA TYR A 396 -8.25 1.67 10.80
C TYR A 396 -7.68 0.30 10.44
N ASN A 397 -8.54 -0.71 10.45
CA ASN A 397 -8.32 -1.96 9.73
C ASN A 397 -8.38 -1.67 8.23
N HIS A 398 -7.27 -1.80 7.54
CA HIS A 398 -7.17 -1.58 6.10
C HIS A 398 -7.75 -2.77 5.32
N ASP A 399 -8.24 -2.52 4.11
CA ASP A 399 -8.77 -3.54 3.19
C ASP A 399 -9.89 -4.44 3.79
N THR A 400 -10.71 -3.86 4.67
CA THR A 400 -11.77 -4.57 5.42
C THR A 400 -13.11 -3.84 5.30
N GLY A 401 -14.16 -4.58 4.93
CA GLY A 401 -15.54 -4.06 4.82
C GLY A 401 -15.86 -3.47 3.45
N ASN A 402 -17.06 -2.87 3.34
CA ASN A 402 -17.64 -2.44 2.05
C ASN A 402 -17.74 -0.91 1.89
N THR A 403 -17.34 -0.16 2.93
CA THR A 403 -17.41 1.30 3.02
C THR A 403 -16.08 1.88 3.48
N PHE A 404 -15.81 3.13 3.17
CA PHE A 404 -14.78 3.89 3.88
C PHE A 404 -15.38 4.45 5.16
N ALA A 405 -14.77 4.21 6.32
CA ALA A 405 -15.28 4.67 7.61
C ALA A 405 -14.38 5.74 8.26
N PRO A 406 -14.06 6.87 7.58
CA PRO A 406 -13.23 7.91 8.16
C PRO A 406 -13.91 8.49 9.41
N ALA A 407 -13.14 8.72 10.47
CA ALA A 407 -13.63 9.14 11.78
C ALA A 407 -14.78 8.27 12.34
N GLY A 408 -14.85 6.99 11.94
CA GLY A 408 -15.90 6.05 12.35
C GLY A 408 -17.25 6.26 11.65
N VAL A 409 -17.34 7.14 10.65
CA VAL A 409 -18.57 7.40 9.89
C VAL A 409 -18.48 6.73 8.52
N SER A 410 -19.36 5.77 8.26
CA SER A 410 -19.41 5.09 6.96
C SER A 410 -19.77 6.04 5.81
N SER A 411 -18.98 5.94 4.75
CA SER A 411 -19.13 6.66 3.49
C SER A 411 -19.02 5.68 2.32
N ASN A 412 -19.67 6.02 1.22
CA ASN A 412 -19.66 5.19 0.02
C ASN A 412 -18.27 5.13 -0.61
N ILE A 413 -17.99 4.03 -1.30
CA ILE A 413 -16.81 3.91 -2.15
C ILE A 413 -17.25 4.17 -3.58
N GLU A 414 -16.80 5.29 -4.14
CA GLU A 414 -16.94 5.56 -5.57
C GLU A 414 -15.92 4.71 -6.35
N ALA A 415 -16.39 3.65 -7.01
CA ALA A 415 -15.58 2.82 -7.89
C ALA A 415 -15.93 3.10 -9.35
N ILE A 416 -14.91 3.31 -10.18
CA ILE A 416 -15.06 3.64 -11.60
C ILE A 416 -14.11 2.80 -12.44
N TYR A 417 -14.67 2.08 -13.39
CA TYR A 417 -13.95 1.47 -14.50
C TYR A 417 -14.39 2.14 -15.81
N GLN A 418 -13.45 2.50 -16.68
CA GLN A 418 -13.73 3.02 -18.02
C GLN A 418 -12.83 2.40 -19.08
N THR A 419 -13.44 1.93 -20.17
CA THR A 419 -12.72 1.42 -21.36
C THR A 419 -12.08 2.55 -22.17
N PRO A 420 -11.21 2.25 -23.15
CA PRO A 420 -10.87 3.20 -24.21
C PRO A 420 -12.12 3.52 -25.05
N ASN A 421 -12.01 4.53 -25.91
CA ASN A 421 -13.01 4.84 -26.92
C ASN A 421 -12.90 3.82 -28.06
N LEU A 422 -13.70 2.75 -28.00
CA LEU A 422 -13.66 1.60 -28.91
C LEU A 422 -14.25 1.96 -30.28
N ASP A 423 -13.52 1.67 -31.35
CA ASP A 423 -13.93 1.93 -32.74
C ASP A 423 -14.42 0.67 -33.47
N PHE A 424 -14.36 -0.49 -32.82
CA PHE A 424 -14.69 -1.81 -33.36
C PHE A 424 -13.88 -2.20 -34.61
N GLY A 425 -12.67 -1.66 -34.75
CA GLY A 425 -11.74 -1.98 -35.84
C GLY A 425 -11.85 -1.10 -37.09
N ASP A 426 -12.78 -0.14 -37.13
CA ASP A 426 -12.87 0.85 -38.21
C ASP A 426 -13.47 2.16 -37.73
N VAL A 427 -12.67 3.17 -37.41
CA VAL A 427 -13.16 4.51 -36.99
C VAL A 427 -14.05 5.23 -38.02
N GLY A 428 -13.99 4.88 -39.31
CA GLY A 428 -14.67 5.61 -40.38
C GLY A 428 -16.18 5.36 -40.48
N THR A 429 -16.64 4.19 -40.05
CA THR A 429 -18.05 3.80 -40.13
C THR A 429 -18.80 4.17 -38.85
N ARG A 430 -20.03 4.70 -38.97
CA ARG A 430 -20.89 4.95 -37.80
C ARG A 430 -21.50 3.64 -37.32
N LYS A 431 -21.51 3.38 -36.01
CA LYS A 431 -22.06 2.17 -35.41
C LYS A 431 -23.22 2.52 -34.49
N THR A 432 -24.28 1.72 -34.56
CA THR A 432 -25.40 1.75 -33.63
C THR A 432 -25.29 0.57 -32.67
N VAL A 433 -25.20 0.83 -31.37
CA VAL A 433 -25.11 -0.24 -30.35
C VAL A 433 -26.51 -0.66 -29.93
N LYS A 434 -26.80 -1.97 -29.94
CA LYS A 434 -28.11 -2.51 -29.55
C LYS A 434 -28.17 -2.91 -28.09
N TYR A 435 -27.17 -3.65 -27.64
CA TYR A 435 -27.10 -4.12 -26.26
C TYR A 435 -25.66 -4.40 -25.87
N VAL A 436 -25.40 -4.28 -24.57
CA VAL A 436 -24.16 -4.66 -23.93
C VAL A 436 -24.47 -5.78 -22.96
N ARG A 437 -23.60 -6.78 -22.92
CA ARG A 437 -23.59 -7.83 -21.91
C ARG A 437 -22.33 -7.67 -21.09
N ILE A 438 -22.47 -7.65 -19.77
CA ILE A 438 -21.34 -7.48 -18.87
C ILE A 438 -21.26 -8.71 -17.98
N SER A 439 -20.07 -9.31 -17.91
CA SER A 439 -19.79 -10.42 -17.01
C SER A 439 -19.32 -9.88 -15.67
N PHE A 440 -20.03 -10.23 -14.61
CA PHE A 440 -19.67 -9.87 -13.25
C PHE A 440 -19.39 -11.11 -12.41
N SER A 441 -18.57 -10.97 -11.36
CA SER A 441 -18.47 -11.95 -10.27
C SER A 441 -18.80 -11.23 -8.96
N PRO A 442 -20.05 -11.32 -8.46
CA PRO A 442 -20.48 -10.61 -7.26
C PRO A 442 -20.01 -11.34 -5.98
N GLU A 443 -19.49 -10.60 -5.00
CA GLU A 443 -19.25 -11.13 -3.64
C GLU A 443 -20.40 -10.81 -2.67
N GLY A 444 -21.36 -10.03 -3.14
CA GLY A 444 -22.63 -9.76 -2.48
C GLY A 444 -23.58 -9.05 -3.45
N GLN A 445 -24.76 -8.68 -2.97
CA GLN A 445 -25.70 -7.94 -3.79
C GLN A 445 -25.13 -6.58 -4.18
N THR A 446 -25.17 -6.25 -5.48
CA THR A 446 -24.68 -4.98 -6.02
C THR A 446 -25.54 -4.51 -7.19
N GLN A 447 -25.59 -3.20 -7.41
CA GLN A 447 -26.30 -2.61 -8.56
C GLN A 447 -25.47 -1.50 -9.21
N PRO A 448 -24.48 -1.85 -10.05
CA PRO A 448 -23.67 -0.87 -10.76
C PRO A 448 -24.46 -0.16 -11.86
N THR A 449 -23.97 0.99 -12.28
CA THR A 449 -24.51 1.80 -13.38
C THR A 449 -23.59 1.74 -14.59
N LEU A 450 -24.16 1.47 -15.77
CA LEU A 450 -23.49 1.54 -17.06
C LEU A 450 -23.70 2.92 -17.69
N ARG A 451 -22.62 3.60 -18.02
CA ARG A 451 -22.63 4.82 -18.82
C ARG A 451 -21.95 4.55 -20.16
N MET A 452 -22.55 5.04 -21.24
CA MET A 452 -21.97 5.00 -22.58
C MET A 452 -21.77 6.40 -23.11
N ARG A 453 -20.66 6.63 -23.81
CA ARG A 453 -20.38 7.92 -24.43
C ARG A 453 -19.80 7.72 -25.82
N PHE A 454 -20.37 8.43 -26.79
CA PHE A 454 -19.99 8.36 -28.19
C PHE A 454 -19.05 9.50 -28.57
N ASP A 455 -18.24 9.25 -29.60
CA ASP A 455 -17.41 10.25 -30.28
C ASP A 455 -16.55 11.09 -29.32
N PHE A 456 -15.81 10.42 -28.44
CA PHE A 456 -14.93 11.04 -27.44
C PHE A 456 -15.63 12.03 -26.50
N ASP A 457 -16.86 11.72 -26.06
CA ASP A 457 -17.64 12.60 -25.18
C ASP A 457 -17.97 13.97 -25.83
N ASP A 458 -18.12 14.04 -27.16
CA ASP A 458 -18.40 15.31 -27.87
C ASP A 458 -19.66 16.00 -27.28
N PRO A 459 -19.53 17.26 -26.78
CA PRO A 459 -20.65 18.00 -26.20
C PRO A 459 -21.70 18.44 -27.23
N ASN A 460 -21.38 18.37 -28.53
CA ASN A 460 -22.28 18.78 -29.62
C ASN A 460 -23.24 17.67 -30.06
N ILE A 461 -23.05 16.44 -29.59
CA ILE A 461 -23.95 15.32 -29.87
C ILE A 461 -24.77 14.95 -28.64
N ILE A 462 -26.00 14.49 -28.85
CA ILE A 462 -26.85 14.01 -27.76
C ILE A 462 -26.30 12.66 -27.28
N GLN A 463 -25.88 12.61 -26.03
CA GLN A 463 -25.36 11.41 -25.38
C GLN A 463 -26.50 10.65 -24.69
N PRO A 464 -26.44 9.30 -24.65
CA PRO A 464 -27.45 8.51 -23.94
C PRO A 464 -27.38 8.75 -22.42
N PRO A 465 -28.51 8.60 -21.71
CA PRO A 465 -28.52 8.66 -20.25
C PRO A 465 -27.73 7.49 -19.63
N ASP A 466 -27.48 7.59 -18.33
CA ASP A 466 -26.86 6.50 -17.57
C ASP A 466 -27.88 5.37 -17.33
N TYR A 467 -27.48 4.12 -17.53
CA TYR A 467 -28.32 2.93 -17.37
C TYR A 467 -28.02 2.25 -16.02
N PRO A 468 -28.89 2.38 -15.00
CA PRO A 468 -28.78 1.55 -13.81
C PRO A 468 -29.02 0.08 -14.20
N LEU A 469 -28.05 -0.79 -13.92
CA LEU A 469 -28.21 -2.21 -14.25
C LEU A 469 -29.23 -2.87 -13.33
N SER A 470 -29.75 -4.02 -13.72
CA SER A 470 -30.53 -4.86 -12.80
C SER A 470 -29.67 -5.29 -11.62
N SER A 471 -30.26 -5.37 -10.42
CA SER A 471 -29.55 -5.88 -9.24
C SER A 471 -28.93 -7.25 -9.53
N ILE A 472 -27.67 -7.39 -9.18
CA ILE A 472 -26.87 -8.60 -9.37
C ILE A 472 -26.86 -9.34 -8.03
N PRO A 473 -27.59 -10.45 -7.90
CA PRO A 473 -27.66 -11.19 -6.65
C PRO A 473 -26.40 -12.03 -6.42
N LEU A 474 -26.11 -12.33 -5.15
CA LEU A 474 -25.12 -13.33 -4.78
C LEU A 474 -25.70 -14.74 -5.02
N PRO A 475 -25.05 -15.61 -5.81
CA PRO A 475 -25.51 -16.98 -6.00
C PRO A 475 -25.38 -17.81 -4.73
N ALA A 476 -26.38 -18.65 -4.48
CA ALA A 476 -26.36 -19.58 -3.35
C ALA A 476 -25.47 -20.80 -3.63
N ILE A 477 -24.35 -20.92 -2.90
CA ILE A 477 -23.44 -22.08 -2.94
C ILE A 477 -23.76 -23.05 -1.79
N PHE A 478 -24.08 -24.29 -2.11
CA PHE A 478 -24.40 -25.32 -1.11
C PHE A 478 -23.26 -25.49 -0.09
N GLY A 479 -23.59 -25.47 1.20
CA GLY A 479 -22.62 -25.61 2.30
C GLY A 479 -21.93 -24.33 2.77
N ASN A 480 -22.08 -23.20 2.05
CA ASN A 480 -21.42 -21.92 2.37
C ASN A 480 -22.38 -20.70 2.38
N VAL A 481 -23.69 -20.92 2.31
CA VAL A 481 -24.70 -19.86 2.19
C VAL A 481 -25.02 -19.20 3.53
N ALA A 482 -25.00 -17.87 3.54
CA ALA A 482 -25.68 -17.08 4.57
C ALA A 482 -27.19 -17.02 4.27
N PHE A 483 -28.02 -17.50 5.21
CA PHE A 483 -29.47 -17.44 5.09
C PHE A 483 -29.95 -15.99 4.93
N GLY A 484 -30.80 -15.73 3.93
CA GLY A 484 -31.44 -14.43 3.70
C GLY A 484 -30.70 -13.46 2.78
N SER A 485 -29.49 -13.75 2.31
CA SER A 485 -28.75 -12.90 1.34
C SER A 485 -28.51 -13.55 -0.03
N ALA A 486 -28.46 -14.88 -0.11
CA ALA A 486 -28.15 -15.60 -1.34
C ALA A 486 -29.42 -16.04 -2.10
N VAL A 487 -29.36 -16.01 -3.44
CA VAL A 487 -30.47 -16.42 -4.32
C VAL A 487 -30.20 -17.79 -4.93
N PHE A 488 -31.12 -18.74 -4.74
CA PHE A 488 -31.04 -20.07 -5.34
C PHE A 488 -31.23 -20.00 -6.86
N GLY A 489 -30.36 -20.69 -7.61
CA GLY A 489 -30.43 -20.78 -9.08
C GLY A 489 -29.72 -19.66 -9.84
N ALA A 490 -29.01 -18.75 -9.17
CA ALA A 490 -28.14 -17.78 -9.82
C ALA A 490 -26.77 -18.39 -10.19
N THR A 491 -26.17 -17.90 -11.27
CA THR A 491 -24.85 -18.33 -11.77
C THR A 491 -23.72 -17.61 -11.00
N ASN A 492 -22.55 -18.24 -10.87
CA ASN A 492 -21.35 -17.65 -10.27
C ASN A 492 -20.87 -16.39 -10.99
N ASP A 493 -20.89 -16.42 -12.33
CA ASP A 493 -20.54 -15.30 -13.19
C ASP A 493 -21.75 -14.86 -14.02
N PRO A 494 -22.70 -14.09 -13.45
CA PRO A 494 -23.86 -13.63 -14.18
C PRO A 494 -23.45 -12.68 -15.32
N MET A 495 -24.02 -12.93 -16.50
CA MET A 495 -23.88 -12.04 -17.64
C MET A 495 -25.13 -11.16 -17.79
N VAL A 496 -25.03 -9.92 -17.31
CA VAL A 496 -26.14 -8.95 -17.30
C VAL A 496 -26.26 -8.30 -18.67
N ARG A 497 -27.41 -8.46 -19.32
CA ARG A 497 -27.72 -7.83 -20.61
C ARG A 497 -28.47 -6.52 -20.38
N GLN A 498 -27.90 -5.42 -20.86
CA GLN A 498 -28.53 -4.11 -20.90
C GLN A 498 -28.79 -3.70 -22.35
N THR A 499 -30.05 -3.45 -22.70
CA THR A 499 -30.39 -2.81 -23.97
C THR A 499 -30.01 -1.34 -23.88
N VAL A 500 -29.37 -0.83 -24.93
CA VAL A 500 -28.83 0.53 -24.97
C VAL A 500 -29.22 1.20 -26.28
N GLU A 501 -29.08 2.52 -26.33
CA GLU A 501 -29.35 3.30 -27.52
C GLU A 501 -28.20 4.26 -27.84
N GLY A 502 -28.19 4.73 -29.09
CA GLY A 502 -27.22 5.69 -29.59
C GLY A 502 -26.35 5.13 -30.72
N SER A 503 -25.73 6.05 -31.46
CA SER A 503 -24.87 5.73 -32.57
C SER A 503 -23.77 6.77 -32.75
N GLY A 504 -22.56 6.31 -33.04
CA GLY A 504 -21.36 7.12 -33.22
C GLY A 504 -20.23 6.32 -33.85
N ASN A 505 -19.08 6.93 -34.07
CA ASN A 505 -17.93 6.31 -34.71
C ASN A 505 -17.07 5.55 -33.69
N ASN A 506 -17.02 6.02 -32.45
CA ASN A 506 -16.43 5.31 -31.32
C ASN A 506 -17.33 5.38 -30.09
N ILE A 507 -17.08 4.49 -29.14
CA ILE A 507 -17.84 4.42 -27.89
C ILE A 507 -16.94 4.04 -26.72
N SER A 508 -17.08 4.73 -25.58
CA SER A 508 -16.53 4.27 -24.31
C SER A 508 -17.64 3.76 -23.39
N PHE A 509 -17.31 2.70 -22.64
CA PHE A 509 -18.14 2.15 -21.60
C PHE A 509 -17.53 2.48 -20.25
N ARG A 510 -18.36 3.00 -19.35
CA ARG A 510 -17.99 3.27 -17.96
C ARG A 510 -18.93 2.51 -17.03
N ILE A 511 -18.37 1.74 -16.14
CA ILE A 511 -19.10 1.06 -15.07
C ILE A 511 -18.78 1.80 -13.76
N ARG A 512 -19.81 2.28 -13.08
CA ARG A 512 -19.67 3.03 -11.82
C ARG A 512 -20.56 2.44 -10.75
N SER A 513 -20.03 2.35 -9.53
CA SER A 513 -20.80 2.14 -8.32
C SER A 513 -20.42 3.21 -7.31
N ASP A 514 -21.42 3.79 -6.65
CA ASP A 514 -21.24 4.78 -5.58
C ASP A 514 -22.16 4.38 -4.42
N GLY A 515 -21.70 3.42 -3.63
CA GLY A 515 -22.52 2.77 -2.63
C GLY A 515 -21.70 2.04 -1.57
N SER A 516 -22.44 1.43 -0.64
CA SER A 516 -21.96 0.58 0.45
C SER A 516 -22.11 -0.92 0.16
N ASP A 517 -22.50 -1.25 -1.07
CA ASP A 517 -22.66 -2.62 -1.55
C ASP A 517 -21.35 -3.42 -1.46
N ALA A 518 -21.46 -4.74 -1.49
CA ALA A 518 -20.31 -5.61 -1.47
C ALA A 518 -19.40 -5.42 -2.71
N PRO A 519 -18.11 -5.76 -2.61
CA PRO A 519 -17.23 -5.89 -3.76
C PRO A 519 -17.81 -6.79 -4.87
N TYR A 520 -17.39 -6.51 -6.09
CA TYR A 520 -17.71 -7.30 -7.27
C TYR A 520 -16.60 -7.14 -8.30
N SER A 521 -16.40 -8.16 -9.12
CA SER A 521 -15.47 -8.13 -10.25
C SER A 521 -16.18 -7.91 -11.57
N ILE A 522 -15.52 -7.21 -12.49
CA ILE A 522 -15.92 -7.04 -13.89
C ILE A 522 -14.93 -7.82 -14.75
N ASN A 523 -15.39 -8.89 -15.39
CA ASN A 523 -14.50 -9.82 -16.09
C ASN A 523 -14.37 -9.46 -17.59
N GLY A 524 -15.42 -8.88 -18.16
CA GLY A 524 -15.45 -8.54 -19.57
C GLY A 524 -16.79 -7.98 -20.04
N LEU A 525 -16.79 -7.46 -21.26
CA LEU A 525 -17.95 -6.90 -21.94
C LEU A 525 -18.12 -7.55 -23.31
N TYR A 526 -19.36 -7.80 -23.68
CA TYR A 526 -19.77 -8.21 -25.01
C TYR A 526 -20.74 -7.16 -25.56
N ILE A 527 -20.45 -6.65 -26.74
CA ILE A 527 -21.18 -5.58 -27.41
C ILE A 527 -21.75 -6.11 -28.70
N ASP A 528 -23.05 -5.88 -28.93
CA ASP A 528 -23.72 -6.11 -30.21
C ASP A 528 -24.03 -4.78 -30.87
N TYR A 529 -23.46 -4.56 -32.05
CA TYR A 529 -23.61 -3.32 -32.81
C TYR A 529 -24.02 -3.58 -34.25
N MET A 530 -24.46 -2.53 -34.95
CA MET A 530 -24.74 -2.52 -36.38
C MET A 530 -23.99 -1.38 -37.05
N LEU A 531 -23.54 -1.62 -38.28
CA LEU A 531 -23.00 -0.61 -39.19
C LEU A 531 -24.14 0.17 -39.88
#